data_AF-J9GKX7-F1
#
_entry.id   AF-J9GKX7-F1
#
_cell.length_a   1.000
_cell.length_b   1.000
_cell.length_c   1.000
_cell.angle_alpha   90.00
_cell.angle_beta   90.00
_cell.angle_gamma   90.00
#
_symmetry.space_group_name_H-M   'P 1'
#
loop_
_entity.id
_entity.type
_entity.pdbx_description
1 polymer ?
#
loop_
_entity_poly.entity_id
_entity_poly.type
_entity_poly.pdbx_seq_one_letter_code
_entity_poly.pdbx_strand_id
1 'polypeptide(L)'
;MAAGVDTTLLCDNMSNSLMATGAIDAVFVGADRVAANGDVANKIGTSMVALAAANHGVPFYACVPTRPSTSPAPPARTSPSSS
;
A
#
# COMPACT_ATOMS: atom_id res chain seq x y z
N MET A 1 -13.07 9.94 -17.54
CA MET A 1 -12.73 10.44 -16.19
C MET A 1 -14.02 10.95 -15.58
N ALA A 2 -14.51 10.33 -14.49
CA ALA A 2 -15.93 10.36 -14.15
C ALA A 2 -16.34 11.35 -13.03
N ALA A 3 -15.40 12.03 -12.37
CA ALA A 3 -15.69 12.84 -11.18
C ALA A 3 -15.12 14.27 -11.19
N GLY A 4 -14.49 14.73 -12.28
CA GLY A 4 -13.90 16.08 -12.35
C GLY A 4 -12.70 16.31 -11.41
N VAL A 5 -12.10 15.24 -10.91
CA VAL A 5 -10.90 15.27 -10.06
C VAL A 5 -9.67 15.39 -10.94
N ASP A 6 -8.74 16.28 -10.58
CA ASP A 6 -7.43 16.36 -11.22
C ASP A 6 -6.61 15.11 -10.88
N THR A 7 -6.23 14.35 -11.89
CA THR A 7 -5.54 13.07 -11.71
C THR A 7 -4.38 12.96 -12.67
N THR A 8 -3.21 12.60 -12.14
CA THR A 8 -2.04 12.26 -12.95
C THR A 8 -1.81 10.76 -12.91
N LEU A 9 -1.70 10.12 -14.08
CA LEU A 9 -1.34 8.71 -14.18
C LEU A 9 0.19 8.57 -14.08
N LEU A 10 0.64 7.70 -13.17
CA LEU A 10 2.05 7.44 -12.94
C LEU A 10 2.33 5.95 -13.07
N CYS A 11 3.54 5.62 -13.53
CA CYS A 11 4.10 4.28 -13.42
C CYS A 11 4.46 3.98 -11.96
N ASP A 12 4.38 2.71 -11.55
CA ASP A 12 4.65 2.30 -10.17
C ASP A 12 6.04 2.75 -9.67
N ASN A 13 7.05 2.69 -10.53
CA ASN A 13 8.43 3.09 -10.19
C ASN A 13 8.62 4.61 -10.01
N MET A 14 7.68 5.45 -10.48
CA MET A 14 7.78 6.91 -10.31
C MET A 14 7.41 7.37 -8.90
N SER A 15 6.74 6.52 -8.11
CA SER A 15 6.33 6.82 -6.74
C SER A 15 7.49 7.31 -5.86
N ASN A 16 8.63 6.63 -5.92
CA ASN A 16 9.82 7.00 -5.14
C ASN A 16 10.40 8.36 -5.54
N SER A 17 10.51 8.62 -6.84
CA SER A 17 11.05 9.90 -7.34
C SER A 17 10.12 11.06 -7.02
N LEU A 18 8.80 10.85 -7.07
CA LEU A 18 7.82 11.89 -6.79
C LEU A 18 7.68 12.18 -5.28
N MET A 19 7.79 11.15 -4.44
CA MET A 19 7.86 11.35 -2.99
C MET A 19 9.13 12.12 -2.60
N ALA A 20 10.25 11.86 -3.28
CA ALA A 20 11.50 12.58 -3.05
C ALA A 20 11.44 14.08 -3.40
N THR A 21 10.54 14.51 -4.30
CA THR A 21 10.36 15.94 -4.59
C THR A 21 9.52 16.66 -3.55
N GLY A 22 8.91 15.94 -2.60
CA GLY A 22 7.99 16.51 -1.60
C GLY A 22 6.62 16.90 -2.17
N ALA A 23 6.28 16.45 -3.38
CA ALA A 23 4.99 16.73 -4.01
C ALA A 23 3.85 15.84 -3.50
N ILE A 24 4.13 14.89 -2.59
CA ILE A 24 3.16 13.92 -2.04
C ILE A 24 3.05 14.11 -0.53
N ASP A 25 1.88 14.53 -0.06
CA ASP A 25 1.61 14.73 1.37
C ASP A 25 1.13 13.46 2.09
N ALA A 26 0.45 12.56 1.38
CA ALA A 26 -0.11 11.33 1.94
C ALA A 26 -0.39 10.29 0.85
N VAL A 27 -0.41 9.02 1.25
CA VAL A 27 -0.80 7.90 0.38
C VAL A 27 -2.03 7.21 0.95
N PHE A 28 -3.04 7.00 0.12
CA PHE A 28 -4.22 6.20 0.44
C PHE A 28 -4.31 5.01 -0.51
N VAL A 29 -4.47 3.82 0.04
CA VAL A 29 -4.68 2.59 -0.74
C VAL A 29 -5.94 1.90 -0.28
N GLY A 30 -6.59 1.18 -1.20
CA GLY A 30 -7.58 0.19 -0.81
C GLY A 30 -6.92 -1.00 -0.12
N ALA A 31 -7.73 -1.84 0.50
CA ALA A 31 -7.31 -3.13 1.02
C ALA A 31 -8.33 -4.20 0.62
N ASP A 32 -7.85 -5.30 0.06
CA ASP A 32 -8.70 -6.45 -0.25
C ASP A 32 -8.95 -7.28 1.02
N ARG A 33 -7.91 -7.50 1.83
CA ARG A 33 -8.01 -8.17 3.14
C ARG A 33 -7.08 -7.50 4.13
N VAL A 34 -7.55 -7.32 5.35
CA VAL A 34 -6.72 -6.90 6.48
C VAL A 34 -6.77 -7.98 7.53
N ALA A 35 -5.62 -8.53 7.86
CA ALA A 35 -5.49 -9.53 8.90
C ALA A 35 -5.65 -8.89 10.28
N ALA A 36 -5.99 -9.71 11.28
CA ALA A 36 -6.22 -9.22 12.65
C ALA A 36 -4.97 -8.60 13.30
N ASN A 37 -3.78 -8.90 12.77
CA ASN A 37 -2.51 -8.30 13.18
C ASN A 37 -2.21 -6.96 12.47
N GLY A 38 -3.08 -6.51 11.57
CA GLY A 38 -2.90 -5.28 10.80
C GLY A 38 -2.22 -5.48 9.44
N ASP A 39 -1.86 -6.70 9.05
CA ASP A 39 -1.28 -6.95 7.72
C ASP A 39 -2.32 -6.67 6.65
N VAL A 40 -1.99 -5.76 5.73
CA VAL A 40 -2.83 -5.39 4.61
C VAL A 40 -2.41 -6.20 3.39
N ALA A 41 -3.26 -7.14 2.98
CA ALA A 41 -3.15 -7.76 1.66
C ALA A 41 -3.85 -6.84 0.65
N ASN A 42 -3.05 -6.27 -0.24
CA ASN A 42 -3.50 -5.47 -1.39
C ASN A 42 -2.82 -5.97 -2.67
N LYS A 43 -3.26 -5.48 -3.83
CA LYS A 43 -2.69 -5.77 -5.17
C LYS A 43 -1.14 -5.72 -5.17
N ILE A 44 -0.51 -6.59 -5.97
CA ILE A 44 0.95 -6.61 -6.16
C ILE A 44 1.45 -5.21 -6.58
N GLY A 45 2.57 -4.75 -6.00
CA GLY A 45 3.12 -3.39 -6.21
C GLY A 45 2.86 -2.42 -5.05
N THR A 46 1.83 -2.65 -4.23
CA THR A 46 1.52 -1.79 -3.06
C THR A 46 2.65 -1.73 -2.04
N SER A 47 3.42 -2.82 -1.88
CA SER A 47 4.57 -2.88 -0.97
C SER A 47 5.70 -1.93 -1.39
N MET A 48 5.90 -1.71 -2.69
CA MET A 48 6.93 -0.79 -3.19
C MET A 48 6.58 0.66 -2.85
N VAL A 49 5.31 1.04 -3.00
CA VAL A 49 4.82 2.38 -2.64
C VAL A 49 4.89 2.59 -1.13
N ALA A 50 4.53 1.57 -0.34
CA ALA A 50 4.64 1.65 1.13
C ALA A 50 6.10 1.82 1.60
N LEU A 51 7.06 1.12 0.97
CA LEU A 51 8.48 1.27 1.28
C LEU A 51 9.00 2.66 0.91
N ALA A 52 8.62 3.17 -0.27
CA ALA A 52 8.98 4.53 -0.68
C ALA A 52 8.41 5.58 0.29
N ALA A 53 7.14 5.44 0.70
CA ALA A 53 6.50 6.32 1.64
C ALA A 53 7.21 6.31 3.01
N ALA A 54 7.57 5.12 3.51
CA ALA A 54 8.34 4.98 4.74
C ALA A 54 9.74 5.63 4.65
N ASN A 55 10.41 5.51 3.49
CA ASN A 55 11.74 6.10 3.27
C ASN A 55 11.71 7.63 3.24
N HIS A 56 10.63 8.24 2.73
CA HIS A 56 10.49 9.70 2.61
C HIS A 56 9.64 10.32 3.73
N GLY A 57 9.20 9.54 4.72
CA GLY A 57 8.40 10.03 5.84
C GLY A 57 6.97 10.43 5.46
N VAL A 58 6.44 9.93 4.34
CA VAL A 58 5.08 10.21 3.88
C VAL A 58 4.09 9.27 4.60
N PRO A 59 3.02 9.78 5.21
CA PRO A 59 2.03 8.93 5.88
C PRO A 59 1.27 8.05 4.87
N PHE A 60 1.13 6.76 5.22
CA PHE A 60 0.50 5.74 4.38
C PHE A 60 -0.73 5.15 5.08
N TYR A 61 -1.89 5.21 4.43
CA TYR A 61 -3.18 4.79 4.96
C TYR A 61 -3.84 3.72 4.11
N ALA A 62 -4.29 2.65 4.76
CA ALA A 62 -5.14 1.63 4.14
C ALA A 62 -6.61 1.89 4.47
N CYS A 63 -7.41 2.15 3.44
CA CYS A 63 -8.84 2.39 3.54
C CYS A 63 -9.60 1.06 3.47
N VAL A 64 -10.20 0.65 4.59
CA VAL A 64 -10.93 -0.61 4.74
C VAL A 64 -12.39 -0.31 5.11
N PRO A 65 -13.39 -1.00 4.54
CA PRO A 65 -14.76 -0.88 5.01
C PRO A 65 -14.88 -1.36 6.47
N THR A 66 -15.78 -0.72 7.23
CA THR A 66 -16.01 -1.03 8.66
C THR A 66 -16.56 -2.43 8.93
N ARG A 67 -16.99 -3.17 7.90
CA ARG A 67 -17.36 -4.58 8.03
C ARG A 67 -16.10 -5.44 7.84
N PRO A 68 -15.67 -6.19 8.86
CA PRO A 68 -14.43 -6.94 8.77
C PRO A 68 -14.59 -8.10 7.79
N SER A 69 -13.80 -8.07 6.71
CA SER A 69 -13.43 -9.27 5.94
C SER A 69 -12.35 -10.03 6.72
N THR A 70 -12.64 -10.39 7.98
CA THR A 70 -11.76 -11.24 8.79
C THR A 70 -11.87 -12.65 8.24
N SER A 71 -11.04 -12.94 7.24
CA SER A 71 -10.72 -14.31 6.88
C SER A 71 -9.28 -14.55 7.34
N PRO A 72 -9.00 -15.65 8.05
CA PRO A 72 -7.67 -15.93 8.56
C PRO A 72 -6.67 -15.87 7.39
N ALA A 73 -5.65 -15.02 7.52
CA ALA A 73 -4.57 -14.99 6.54
C ALA A 73 -3.93 -16.38 6.49
N PRO A 74 -3.62 -16.93 5.29
CA PRO A 74 -2.82 -18.14 5.21
C PRO A 74 -1.48 -17.88 5.90
N PRO A 75 -0.96 -18.85 6.68
CA PRO A 75 0.30 -18.66 7.39
C PRO A 75 1.39 -18.23 6.41
N ALA A 76 2.13 -17.17 6.77
CA ALA A 76 3.27 -16.70 6.00
C ALA A 76 4.17 -17.90 5.72
N ARG A 77 4.40 -18.19 4.43
CA ARG A 77 5.34 -19.23 4.01
C ARG A 77 6.71 -18.82 4.53
N THR A 78 7.10 -19.37 5.67
CA THR A 78 8.48 -19.29 6.15
C THR A 78 9.34 -19.93 5.08
N SER A 79 10.11 -19.13 4.35
CA SER A 79 11.21 -19.62 3.52
C SER A 79 12.07 -20.51 4.43
N PRO A 80 12.37 -21.76 4.06
CA PRO A 80 13.28 -22.56 4.86
C PRO A 80 14.62 -21.83 4.87
N SER A 81 15.13 -21.56 6.07
CA SER A 81 16.50 -21.12 6.28
C SER A 81 17.41 -22.13 5.60
N SER A 82 18.04 -21.69 4.51
CA SER A 82 19.15 -22.39 3.86
C SER A 82 20.26 -22.62 4.88
N SER A 83 20.49 -23.90 5.21
CA SER A 83 21.76 -24.40 5.75
C SER A 83 22.70 -24.72 4.60
#